data_AF-X2BZC4-F1
#
_entry.id   AF-X2BZC4-F1
#
_cell.length_a   1.000
_cell.length_b   1.000
_cell.length_c   1.000
_cell.angle_alpha   90.00
_cell.angle_beta   90.00
_cell.angle_gamma   90.00
#
_symmetry.space_group_name_H-M   'P 1'
#
loop_
_entity.id
_entity.type
_entity.pdbx_description
1 polymer ?
#
loop_
_entity_poly.entity_id
_entity_poly.type
_entity_poly.pdbx_seq_one_letter_code
_entity_poly.pdbx_strand_id
1 'polypeptide(L)'
;YVKARTELTWDYGYEAGTVPEKEIFCQCVFQVAEKMEKRTCALCPKDVEYNVLYFAQSENIAAHENCLLYSSGLVECEDQDPLNPDRSFDVESVKKEIQRGRKLKCKFCHKRGATVGCDLKNCNKNYHFFCAKKDDA
;
A
#
# COMPACT_ATOMS: atom_id res chain seq x y z
N TYR A 1 -19.66 -2.15 8.87
CA TYR A 1 -19.86 -3.61 8.80
C TYR A 1 -19.08 -4.16 7.62
N VAL A 2 -17.83 -4.56 7.85
CA VAL A 2 -16.97 -5.16 6.82
C VAL A 2 -17.13 -6.67 6.94
N LYS A 3 -17.79 -7.30 5.96
CA LYS A 3 -17.71 -8.75 5.80
C LYS A 3 -16.50 -9.04 4.92
N ALA A 4 -15.48 -9.64 5.52
CA ALA A 4 -14.43 -10.33 4.80
C ALA A 4 -15.08 -11.33 3.85
N ARG A 5 -14.63 -11.33 2.60
CA ARG A 5 -15.10 -12.24 1.55
C ARG A 5 -14.49 -13.62 1.87
N THR A 6 -15.17 -14.38 2.71
CA THR A 6 -14.86 -15.79 2.95
C THR A 6 -15.26 -16.64 1.75
N GLU A 7 -14.57 -17.78 1.63
CA GLU A 7 -14.82 -18.94 0.76
C GLU A 7 -14.08 -18.96 -0.58
N LEU A 8 -12.77 -19.17 -0.51
CA LEU A 8 -12.14 -20.20 -1.36
C LEU A 8 -12.17 -21.51 -0.54
N THR A 9 -13.14 -22.38 -0.82
CA THR A 9 -13.18 -23.74 -0.30
C THR A 9 -12.06 -24.54 -0.95
N TRP A 10 -10.97 -24.78 -0.22
CA TRP A 10 -10.00 -25.79 -0.59
C TRP A 10 -10.26 -27.04 0.24
N ASP A 11 -10.85 -28.05 -0.39
CA ASP A 11 -10.96 -29.43 0.12
C ASP A 11 -9.57 -30.10 0.11
N TYR A 12 -8.65 -29.59 0.92
CA TYR A 12 -7.45 -30.34 1.30
C TYR A 12 -7.74 -30.98 2.65
N GLY A 13 -8.00 -32.28 2.65
CA GLY A 13 -8.27 -33.09 3.83
C GLY A 13 -7.16 -33.00 4.86
N TYR A 14 -7.27 -32.02 5.75
CA TYR A 14 -6.35 -31.79 6.86
C TYR A 14 -6.83 -32.62 8.07
N GLU A 15 -5.97 -33.47 8.60
CA GLU A 15 -6.16 -34.04 9.93
C GLU A 15 -5.48 -33.12 10.96
N ALA A 16 -6.23 -32.71 11.98
CA ALA A 16 -5.73 -31.81 13.02
C ALA A 16 -4.61 -32.49 13.82
N GLY A 17 -3.40 -31.93 13.77
CA GLY A 17 -2.27 -32.35 14.60
C GLY A 17 -0.96 -32.62 13.86
N THR A 18 -0.95 -32.55 12.52
CA THR A 18 0.29 -32.65 11.74
C THR A 18 0.73 -31.27 11.27
N VAL A 19 1.93 -30.86 11.68
CA VAL A 19 2.60 -29.66 11.17
C VAL A 19 3.16 -30.01 9.79
N PRO A 20 2.82 -29.31 8.70
CA PRO A 20 3.42 -29.58 7.40
C PRO A 20 4.93 -29.27 7.46
N GLU A 21 5.78 -30.19 7.02
CA GLU A 21 7.25 -29.99 6.97
C GLU A 21 7.69 -28.86 6.01
N LYS A 22 6.75 -28.31 5.22
CA LYS A 22 6.99 -27.20 4.31
C LYS A 22 6.05 -26.08 4.65
N GLU A 23 6.60 -25.06 5.30
CA GLU A 23 5.97 -23.75 5.45
C GLU A 23 5.51 -23.26 4.07
N ILE A 24 4.21 -22.97 3.95
CA ILE A 24 3.68 -22.29 2.78
C ILE A 24 4.12 -20.83 2.91
N PHE A 25 5.38 -20.59 2.54
CA PHE A 25 5.95 -19.27 2.39
C PHE A 25 5.13 -18.50 1.35
N CYS A 26 4.54 -17.39 1.76
CA CYS A 26 4.04 -16.39 0.81
C CYS A 26 5.21 -16.06 -0.13
N GLN A 27 4.97 -16.12 -1.44
CA GLN A 27 6.00 -15.97 -2.48
C GLN A 27 6.58 -14.54 -2.59
N CYS A 28 6.60 -13.76 -1.51
CA CYS A 28 7.53 -12.65 -1.33
C CYS A 28 8.92 -13.23 -1.02
N VAL A 29 9.54 -13.75 -2.08
CA VAL A 29 10.89 -14.33 -2.12
C VAL A 29 11.89 -13.47 -1.35
N PHE A 30 12.66 -14.12 -0.47
CA PHE A 30 13.92 -13.68 0.16
C PHE A 30 14.62 -12.53 -0.56
N GLN A 31 14.29 -11.30 -0.18
CA GLN A 31 15.17 -10.15 -0.23
C GLN A 31 14.96 -9.44 1.10
N VAL A 32 16.03 -8.96 1.73
CA VAL A 32 15.89 -7.99 2.82
C VAL A 32 15.22 -6.77 2.19
N ALA A 33 13.89 -6.71 2.30
CA ALA A 33 13.07 -5.67 1.72
C ALA A 33 13.45 -4.36 2.41
N GLU A 34 14.17 -3.48 1.71
CA GLU A 34 14.45 -2.15 2.22
C GLU A 34 13.11 -1.49 2.56
N LYS A 35 12.99 -0.99 3.79
CA LYS A 35 11.78 -0.35 4.28
C LYS A 35 11.92 1.16 4.15
N MET A 36 10.83 1.82 3.76
CA MET A 36 10.77 3.28 3.81
C MET A 36 10.77 3.77 5.27
N GLU A 37 11.47 4.87 5.51
CA GLU A 37 11.52 5.52 6.82
C GLU A 37 10.39 6.54 6.99
N LYS A 38 9.64 6.45 8.09
CA LYS A 38 8.60 7.40 8.46
C LYS A 38 9.23 8.71 8.96
N ARG A 39 8.80 9.85 8.42
CA ARG A 39 9.28 11.20 8.74
C ARG A 39 8.11 12.18 8.75
N THR A 40 8.27 13.32 9.42
CA THR A 40 7.31 14.42 9.36
C THR A 40 7.76 15.47 8.33
N CYS A 41 6.84 15.92 7.50
CA CYS A 41 7.07 16.97 6.52
C CYS A 41 7.27 18.29 7.23
N ALA A 42 8.41 18.95 7.00
CA ALA A 42 8.73 20.23 7.63
C ALA A 42 7.84 21.40 7.13
N LEU A 43 7.16 21.22 6.00
CA LEU A 43 6.32 22.26 5.38
C LEU A 43 4.82 22.07 5.64
N CYS A 44 4.37 20.84 5.93
CA CYS A 44 2.98 20.61 6.29
C CYS A 44 2.72 21.05 7.74
N PRO A 45 1.51 21.50 8.07
CA PRO A 45 1.13 21.80 9.45
C PRO A 45 1.41 20.61 10.38
N LYS A 46 1.80 20.84 11.64
CA LYS A 46 2.14 19.77 12.59
C LYS A 46 0.93 18.96 13.08
N ASP A 47 -0.28 19.50 12.91
CA ASP A 47 -1.52 18.94 13.46
C ASP A 47 -2.48 18.41 12.39
N VAL A 48 -1.96 18.06 11.21
CA VAL A 48 -2.78 17.48 10.13
C VAL A 48 -2.32 16.08 9.77
N GLU A 49 -3.27 15.18 9.58
CA GLU A 49 -3.08 13.76 9.26
C GLU A 49 -2.30 13.50 7.95
N TYR A 50 -1.99 14.54 7.18
CA TYR A 50 -1.22 14.44 5.94
C TYR A 50 0.18 15.04 6.02
N ASN A 51 0.69 15.31 7.23
CA ASN A 51 2.07 15.76 7.43
C ASN A 51 3.09 14.62 7.52
N VAL A 52 2.64 13.37 7.62
CA VAL A 52 3.52 12.21 7.61
C VAL A 52 3.93 11.88 6.18
N LEU A 53 5.23 11.66 5.98
CA LEU A 53 5.77 11.11 4.75
C LEU A 53 6.67 9.91 5.03
N TYR A 54 6.82 9.08 4.02
CA TYR A 54 7.78 8.01 3.98
C TYR A 54 8.88 8.36 2.99
N PHE A 55 10.12 8.11 3.39
CA PHE A 55 11.32 8.44 2.63
C PHE A 55 12.22 7.23 2.48
N ALA A 56 12.77 7.03 1.29
CA ALA A 56 13.81 6.05 1.01
C ALA A 56 15.00 6.76 0.36
N GLN A 57 16.11 6.86 1.11
CA GLN A 57 17.28 7.63 0.66
C GLN A 57 17.99 6.95 -0.51
N SER A 58 18.08 5.62 -0.48
CA SER A 58 18.74 4.81 -1.51
C SER A 58 18.19 5.07 -2.92
N GLU A 59 16.88 5.26 -3.01
CA GLU A 59 16.13 5.42 -4.26
C GLU A 59 15.68 6.86 -4.52
N ASN A 60 15.98 7.78 -3.58
CA ASN A 60 15.52 9.17 -3.60
C ASN A 60 14.00 9.29 -3.79
N ILE A 61 13.24 8.52 -3.02
CA ILE A 61 11.77 8.48 -3.07
C ILE A 61 11.21 9.12 -1.80
N ALA A 62 10.25 10.03 -1.96
CA ALA A 62 9.45 10.58 -0.89
C ALA A 62 7.97 10.54 -1.29
N ALA A 63 7.12 10.06 -0.40
CA ALA A 63 5.67 10.06 -0.61
C ALA A 63 4.94 10.30 0.71
N HIS A 64 3.86 11.09 0.70
CA HIS A 64 3.01 11.22 1.88
C HIS A 64 2.39 9.88 2.25
N GLU A 65 2.20 9.64 3.53
CA GLU A 65 1.56 8.42 4.06
C GLU A 65 0.22 8.15 3.37
N ASN A 66 -0.65 9.17 3.29
CA ASN A 66 -1.94 9.04 2.63
C ASN A 66 -1.85 8.70 1.13
N CYS A 67 -0.78 9.11 0.44
CA CYS A 67 -0.60 8.73 -0.97
C CYS A 67 -0.26 7.24 -1.10
N LEU A 68 0.47 6.68 -0.13
CA LEU A 68 0.84 5.27 -0.11
C LEU A 68 -0.32 4.40 0.40
N LEU A 69 -0.95 4.81 1.50
CA LEU A 69 -2.02 4.06 2.16
C LEU A 69 -3.24 3.83 1.26
N TYR A 70 -3.64 4.84 0.49
CA TYR A 70 -4.81 4.75 -0.40
C TYR A 70 -4.44 4.29 -1.81
N SER A 71 -3.20 3.87 -2.02
CA SER A 71 -2.73 3.42 -3.32
C SER A 71 -3.21 1.98 -3.60
N SER A 72 -3.95 1.77 -4.69
CA SER A 72 -4.61 0.47 -4.93
C SER A 72 -3.66 -0.71 -5.20
N GLY A 73 -2.38 -0.47 -5.48
CA GLY A 73 -1.38 -1.51 -5.72
C GLY A 73 -0.36 -1.68 -4.59
N LEU A 74 -0.54 -0.99 -3.46
CA LEU A 74 0.24 -1.24 -2.25
C LEU A 74 -0.58 -2.08 -1.29
N VAL A 75 0.01 -3.19 -0.85
CA VAL A 75 -0.54 -4.06 0.19
C VAL A 75 0.35 -3.88 1.41
N GLU A 76 -0.24 -3.68 2.58
CA GLU A 76 0.50 -3.68 3.84
C GLU A 76 1.11 -5.08 4.04
N CYS A 77 2.42 -5.17 4.25
CA CYS A 77 3.02 -6.45 4.64
C CYS A 77 2.57 -6.76 6.07
N GLU A 78 1.90 -7.90 6.28
CA GLU A 78 1.45 -8.39 7.59
C GLU A 78 2.59 -8.93 8.46
N ASP A 79 3.82 -8.95 7.95
CA ASP A 79 5.04 -9.20 8.72
C ASP A 79 5.28 -8.01 9.67
N GLN A 80 4.43 -7.90 10.69
CA GLN A 80 4.60 -6.97 11.78
C GLN A 80 5.89 -7.38 12.50
N ASP A 81 6.91 -6.54 12.42
CA ASP A 81 8.03 -6.62 13.33
C ASP A 81 7.47 -6.47 14.75
N PRO A 82 7.58 -7.48 15.64
CA PRO A 82 7.08 -7.38 17.01
C PRO A 82 7.71 -6.21 17.78
N LEU A 83 8.85 -5.70 17.32
CA LEU A 83 9.57 -4.56 17.90
C LEU A 83 9.17 -3.22 17.29
N ASN A 84 8.50 -3.21 16.13
CA ASN A 84 8.00 -2.01 15.44
C ASN A 84 6.57 -2.26 14.92
N PRO A 85 5.54 -2.05 15.76
CA PRO A 85 4.14 -2.20 15.34
C PRO A 85 3.69 -1.13 14.33
N ASP A 86 4.56 -0.17 14.00
CA ASP A 86 4.27 0.92 13.10
C ASP A 86 4.31 0.44 11.63
N ARG A 87 3.34 0.89 10.83
CA ARG A 87 3.23 0.52 9.41
C ARG A 87 4.52 0.81 8.65
N SER A 88 4.91 -0.14 7.81
CA SER A 88 6.12 -0.06 6.99
C SER A 88 5.83 -0.39 5.53
N PHE A 89 6.41 0.39 4.62
CA PHE A 89 6.29 0.17 3.18
C PHE A 89 7.62 -0.36 2.63
N ASP A 90 7.55 -1.43 1.85
CA ASP A 90 8.70 -1.93 1.09
C ASP A 90 9.02 -0.99 -0.09
N VAL A 91 10.28 -0.61 -0.23
CA VAL A 91 10.75 0.35 -1.23
C VAL A 91 10.48 -0.17 -2.65
N GLU A 92 10.67 -1.47 -2.90
CA GLU A 92 10.49 -2.04 -4.23
C GLU A 92 9.01 -2.08 -4.64
N SER A 93 8.12 -2.36 -3.69
CA SER A 93 6.66 -2.27 -3.86
C SER A 93 6.23 -0.84 -4.19
N VAL A 94 6.78 0.16 -3.49
CA VAL A 94 6.52 1.58 -3.77
C VAL A 94 7.06 2.00 -5.13
N LYS A 95 8.23 1.52 -5.56
CA LYS A 95 8.75 1.75 -6.91
C LYS A 95 7.83 1.22 -7.99
N LYS A 96 7.38 -0.03 -7.86
CA LYS A 96 6.40 -0.65 -8.79
C LYS A 96 5.13 0.17 -8.85
N GLU A 97 4.66 0.66 -7.71
CA GLU A 97 3.45 1.47 -7.63
C GLU A 97 3.61 2.85 -8.27
N ILE A 98 4.75 3.51 -8.09
CA ILE A 98 5.08 4.76 -8.79
C ILE A 98 5.11 4.54 -10.30
N GLN A 99 5.72 3.44 -10.76
CA GLN A 99 5.75 3.08 -12.18
C GLN A 99 4.35 2.83 -12.74
N ARG A 100 3.46 2.17 -11.98
CA ARG A 100 2.04 2.02 -12.31
C ARG A 100 1.36 3.39 -12.41
N GLY A 101 1.53 4.23 -11.40
CA GLY A 101 0.96 5.58 -11.32
C GLY A 101 1.31 6.47 -12.50
N ARG A 102 2.53 6.36 -13.06
CA ARG A 102 2.95 7.12 -14.26
C ARG A 102 2.06 6.85 -15.49
N LYS A 103 1.36 5.71 -15.54
CA LYS A 103 0.43 5.35 -16.62
C LYS A 103 -1.00 5.81 -16.35
N LEU A 104 -1.34 6.16 -15.11
CA LEU A 104 -2.69 6.48 -14.67
C LEU A 104 -2.94 7.97 -14.65
N LYS A 105 -4.08 8.38 -15.20
CA LYS A 105 -4.49 9.79 -15.30
C LYS A 105 -5.54 10.10 -14.24
N CYS A 106 -5.32 11.18 -13.48
CA CYS A 106 -6.29 11.67 -12.51
C CYS A 106 -7.59 12.07 -13.20
N LYS A 107 -8.73 11.61 -12.68
CA LYS A 107 -10.05 12.01 -13.21
C LYS A 107 -10.37 13.48 -12.93
N PHE A 108 -9.90 14.03 -11.81
CA PHE A 108 -10.09 15.43 -11.43
C PHE A 108 -9.12 16.39 -12.14
N CYS A 109 -7.80 16.27 -11.90
CA CYS A 109 -6.81 17.22 -12.42
C CYS A 109 -6.20 16.85 -13.79
N HIS A 110 -6.53 15.66 -14.32
CA HIS A 110 -6.05 15.17 -15.62
C HIS A 110 -4.53 14.99 -15.75
N LYS A 111 -3.77 15.08 -14.67
CA LYS A 111 -2.32 14.80 -14.65
C LYS A 111 -2.05 13.33 -14.35
N ARG A 112 -0.86 12.85 -14.70
CA ARG A 112 -0.39 11.48 -14.41
C ARG A 112 0.01 11.31 -12.94
N GLY A 113 0.19 10.07 -12.49
CA GLY A 113 0.61 9.75 -11.12
C GLY A 113 -0.55 9.49 -10.15
N ALA A 114 -1.76 9.25 -10.67
CA ALA A 114 -2.96 9.04 -9.87
C ALA A 114 -3.07 7.56 -9.47
N THR A 115 -2.65 7.22 -8.25
CA THR A 115 -2.58 5.82 -7.80
C THR A 115 -3.77 5.38 -6.95
N VAL A 116 -4.60 6.31 -6.48
CA VAL A 116 -5.83 6.01 -5.73
C VAL A 116 -6.92 5.60 -6.71
N GLY A 117 -7.26 4.32 -6.75
CA GLY A 117 -8.35 3.77 -7.55
C GLY A 117 -9.71 3.91 -6.86
N CYS A 118 -10.79 3.82 -7.64
CA CYS A 118 -12.14 3.76 -7.10
C CYS A 118 -12.49 2.33 -6.65
N ASP A 119 -13.17 2.19 -5.51
CA ASP A 119 -13.52 0.89 -4.92
C ASP A 119 -14.71 0.19 -5.59
N LEU A 120 -15.39 0.86 -6.53
CA LEU A 120 -16.47 0.25 -7.30
C LEU A 120 -15.90 -0.75 -8.32
N LYS A 121 -16.41 -1.99 -8.31
CA LYS A 121 -15.90 -3.14 -9.07
C LYS A 121 -15.62 -2.92 -10.57
N ASN A 122 -16.30 -1.96 -11.20
CA ASN A 122 -16.16 -1.64 -12.63
C ASN A 122 -15.72 -0.19 -12.89
N CYS A 123 -15.33 0.55 -11.86
CA CYS A 123 -14.86 1.92 -12.01
C CYS A 123 -13.36 1.94 -12.29
N ASN A 124 -12.97 2.53 -13.41
CA ASN A 124 -11.57 2.70 -13.81
C ASN A 124 -11.05 4.12 -13.53
N LYS A 125 -11.76 4.90 -12.71
CA LYS A 125 -11.32 6.23 -12.31
C LYS A 125 -10.16 6.09 -11.34
N ASN A 126 -9.16 6.96 -11.53
CA ASN A 126 -8.00 7.07 -10.67
C ASN A 126 -7.84 8.51 -10.22
N TYR A 127 -7.33 8.72 -9.02
CA TYR A 127 -7.16 10.02 -8.40
C TYR A 127 -5.78 10.14 -7.72
N HIS A 128 -5.28 11.37 -7.58
CA HIS A 128 -4.37 11.66 -6.48
C HIS A 128 -5.17 11.75 -5.20
N PHE A 129 -4.59 11.41 -4.04
CA PHE A 129 -5.29 11.46 -2.76
C PHE A 129 -6.01 12.82 -2.52
N PHE A 130 -5.29 13.93 -2.65
CA PHE A 130 -5.87 15.26 -2.47
C PHE A 130 -6.83 15.68 -3.60
N CYS A 131 -6.79 15.02 -4.76
CA CYS A 131 -7.76 15.26 -5.82
C CYS A 131 -9.08 14.54 -5.51
N ALA A 132 -9.03 13.31 -4.99
CA ALA A 132 -10.23 12.60 -4.54
C ALA A 132 -10.96 13.39 -3.44
N LYS A 133 -10.21 13.89 -2.44
CA LYS A 133 -10.76 14.77 -1.38
C LYS A 133 -11.40 16.08 -1.89
N LYS A 134 -11.00 16.56 -3.07
CA LYS A 134 -11.57 17.80 -3.67
C LYS A 134 -12.76 17.52 -4.58
N ASP A 135 -12.85 16.32 -5.13
CA ASP A 135 -13.92 15.87 -6.02
C ASP A 135 -15.06 15.19 -5.25
N ASP A 136 -14.96 15.10 -3.91
CA ASP A 136 -15.83 14.30 -3.03
C ASP A 136 -16.06 12.87 -3.57
N ALA A 137 -15.00 12.28 -4.12
CA ALA A 137 -15.01 11.05 -4.91
C ALA A 137 -14.82 9.78 -4.09
#